data_AF-A0A3A0BTT8-F1
#
_entry.id   AF-A0A3A0BTT8-F1
#
_cell.length_a   1.000
_cell.length_b   1.000
_cell.length_c   1.000
_cell.angle_alpha   90.00
_cell.angle_beta   90.00
_cell.angle_gamma   90.00
#
_symmetry.space_group_name_H-M   'P 1'
#
loop_
_entity.id
_entity.type
_entity.pdbx_description
1 polymer ?
#
loop_
_entity_poly.entity_id
_entity_poly.type
_entity_poly.pdbx_seq_one_letter_code
_entity_poly.pdbx_strand_id
1 'polypeptide(L)' 'MASSDELRKLTGKLMSDAAYRQRFSANPESAARELGITLNEEQLRRAKEFKGSDTALEHMAAQANKGMNAAWGAE' A
#
# COMPACT_ATOMS: atom_id res chain seq x y z
N MET A 1 4.12 -5.03 13.45
CA MET A 1 2.90 -4.39 12.91
C MET A 1 3.30 -3.00 12.46
N ALA A 2 2.98 -2.62 11.23
CA ALA A 2 3.30 -1.30 10.71
C ALA A 2 2.33 -0.24 11.25
N SER A 3 2.86 0.87 11.73
CA SER A 3 2.07 2.02 12.19
C SER A 3 1.45 2.79 11.02
N SER A 4 0.45 3.62 11.28
CA SER A 4 -0.21 4.45 10.27
C SER A 4 0.76 5.38 9.52
N ASP A 5 1.81 5.88 10.18
CA ASP A 5 2.86 6.70 9.54
C ASP A 5 3.70 5.89 8.55
N GLU A 6 4.05 4.66 8.92
CA GLU A 6 4.79 3.72 8.08
C GLU A 6 3.96 3.36 6.83
N LEU A 7 2.69 3.01 7.03
CA LEU A 7 1.78 2.73 5.93
C LEU A 7 1.59 3.94 5.01
N ARG A 8 1.58 5.15 5.56
CA ARG A 8 1.49 6.38 4.77
C ARG A 8 2.74 6.60 3.92
N LYS A 9 3.94 6.38 4.46
CA LYS A 9 5.20 6.43 3.70
C LYS A 9 5.24 5.36 2.60
N LEU A 10 4.84 4.14 2.93
CA LEU A 10 4.72 3.04 2.00
C LEU A 10 3.78 3.40 0.84
N THR A 11 2.57 3.85 1.16
CA THR A 11 1.57 4.26 0.17
C THR A 11 2.08 5.43 -0.67
N GLY A 12 2.68 6.45 -0.05
CA GLY A 12 3.27 7.58 -0.78
C GLY A 12 4.31 7.13 -1.81
N LYS A 13 5.15 6.14 -1.46
CA LYS A 13 6.11 5.55 -2.40
C LYS A 13 5.43 4.72 -3.50
N LEU A 14 4.39 3.96 -3.17
CA LEU A 14 3.60 3.21 -4.17
C LEU A 14 2.93 4.12 -5.20
N MET A 15 2.54 5.33 -4.79
CA MET A 15 1.90 6.30 -5.67
C MET A 15 2.90 7.10 -6.49
N SER A 16 4.06 7.42 -5.92
CA SER A 16 5.09 8.20 -6.61
C SER A 16 6.02 7.35 -7.50
N ASP A 17 6.09 6.03 -7.27
CA ASP A 17 7.04 5.15 -7.94
C ASP A 17 6.34 3.88 -8.47
N ALA A 18 6.08 3.89 -9.79
CA ALA A 18 5.38 2.81 -10.47
C ALA A 18 6.18 1.49 -10.46
N ALA A 19 7.52 1.56 -10.45
CA ALA A 19 8.37 0.38 -10.36
C ALA A 19 8.28 -0.26 -8.96
N TYR A 20 8.25 0.57 -7.91
CA TYR A 20 8.02 0.15 -6.54
C TYR A 20 6.62 -0.42 -6.36
N ARG A 21 5.58 0.16 -6.99
CA ARG A 21 4.24 -0.43 -7.06
C ARG A 21 4.24 -1.82 -7.67
N GLN A 22 4.94 -2.04 -8.79
CA GLN A 22 5.04 -3.38 -9.38
C GLN A 22 5.77 -4.37 -8.46
N ARG A 23 6.86 -3.95 -7.82
CA ARG A 23 7.62 -4.79 -6.87
C ARG A 23 6.81 -5.12 -5.62
N PHE A 24 6.09 -4.14 -5.07
CA PHE A 24 5.21 -4.32 -3.93
C PHE A 24 4.02 -5.22 -4.28
N SER A 25 3.47 -5.12 -5.48
CA SER A 25 2.41 -6.00 -5.95
C SER A 25 2.92 -7.44 -6.15
N ALA A 26 4.15 -7.61 -6.64
CA ALA A 26 4.79 -8.92 -6.72
C ALA A 26 5.06 -9.50 -5.32
N ASN A 27 5.62 -8.70 -4.41
CA ASN A 27 6.01 -9.10 -3.07
C ASN A 27 5.90 -7.94 -2.06
N PRO A 28 4.73 -7.75 -1.41
CA PRO A 28 4.47 -6.59 -0.56
C PRO A 28 5.28 -6.61 0.74
N GLU A 29 5.60 -7.81 1.24
CA GLU A 29 6.46 -7.99 2.41
C GLU A 29 7.87 -7.48 2.13
N SER A 30 8.46 -7.93 1.03
CA SER A 30 9.82 -7.54 0.66
C SER A 30 9.92 -6.04 0.41
N ALA A 31 8.95 -5.47 -0.30
CA ALA A 31 8.94 -4.04 -0.59
C ALA A 31 8.74 -3.20 0.69
N ALA A 32 7.80 -3.56 1.57
CA ALA A 32 7.66 -2.87 2.86
C ALA A 32 8.94 -2.95 3.69
N ARG A 33 9.59 -4.11 3.68
CA ARG A 33 10.85 -4.34 4.40
C ARG A 33 12.02 -3.51 3.83
N GLU A 34 12.02 -3.18 2.53
CA GLU A 34 12.97 -2.20 1.95
C GLU A 34 12.83 -0.80 2.56
N LEU A 35 11.66 -0.47 3.12
CA LEU A 35 11.41 0.78 3.84
C LEU A 35 11.59 0.64 5.37
N GLY A 36 12.03 -0.52 5.85
CA GLY A 36 12.10 -0.84 7.28
C GLY A 36 10.72 -1.10 7.91
N ILE A 37 9.68 -1.28 7.09
CA ILE A 37 8.30 -1.43 7.53
C ILE A 37 7.97 -2.92 7.60
N THR A 38 7.49 -3.37 8.76
CA THR A 38 7.09 -4.77 8.96
C THR A 38 5.56 -4.88 8.94
N LEU A 39 5.03 -5.37 7.82
CA LEU A 39 3.61 -5.64 7.65
C LEU A 39 3.20 -6.90 8.44
N ASN A 40 2.02 -6.84 9.06
CA ASN A 40 1.32 -8.00 9.63
C ASN A 40 0.70 -8.86 8.51
N GLU A 41 0.38 -10.13 8.79
CA GLU A 41 -0.37 -11.03 7.92
C GLU A 41 -1.68 -10.41 7.39
N GLU A 42 -2.43 -9.68 8.21
CA GLU A 42 -3.66 -9.01 7.73
C GLU A 42 -3.34 -7.90 6.71
N GLN A 43 -2.30 -7.11 6.98
CA GLN A 43 -1.85 -6.04 6.07
C GLN A 43 -1.29 -6.63 4.76
N LEU A 44 -0.59 -7.76 4.85
CA LEU A 44 -0.12 -8.51 3.69
C LEU A 44 -1.27 -9.13 2.89
N ARG A 45 -2.30 -9.65 3.56
CA ARG A 45 -3.51 -10.16 2.90
C ARG A 45 -4.22 -9.04 2.16
N ARG A 46 -4.47 -7.89 2.79
CA ARG A 46 -5.09 -6.72 2.13
C ARG A 46 -4.23 -6.20 0.97
N ALA A 47 -2.91 -6.15 1.12
CA ALA A 47 -1.99 -5.76 0.05
C ALA A 47 -2.01 -6.74 -1.14
N LYS A 48 -2.15 -8.05 -0.87
CA LYS A 48 -2.28 -9.09 -1.90
C LYS A 48 -3.66 -9.10 -2.56
N GLU A 49 -4.73 -8.85 -1.83
CA GLU A 49 -6.08 -8.68 -2.40
C GLU A 49 -6.15 -7.46 -3.33
N PHE A 50 -5.38 -6.43 -3.00
CA PHE A 50 -5.18 -5.26 -3.86
C PHE A 50 -4.59 -5.59 -5.25
N LYS A 51 -3.81 -6.68 -5.35
CA LYS A 51 -3.18 -7.16 -6.60
C LYS A 51 -4.18 -7.51 -7.70
N GLY A 52 -5.46 -7.69 -7.38
CA GLY A 52 -6.48 -8.18 -8.30
C GLY A 52 -7.15 -7.13 -9.19
N SER A 53 -7.11 -5.84 -8.83
CA SER A 53 -7.83 -4.80 -9.56
C SER A 53 -6.91 -3.62 -9.86
N ASP A 54 -6.37 -3.57 -11.08
CA ASP A 54 -5.64 -2.40 -11.57
C ASP A 54 -6.53 -1.13 -11.47
N THR A 55 -7.84 -1.32 -11.64
CA THR A 55 -8.91 -0.34 -11.40
C THR A 55 -9.00 0.13 -9.95
N ALA A 56 -8.69 -0.70 -8.96
CA ALA A 56 -8.73 -0.30 -7.55
C ALA A 56 -7.56 0.61 -7.18
N LEU A 57 -6.38 0.41 -7.80
CA LEU A 57 -5.23 1.30 -7.64
C LEU A 57 -5.43 2.63 -8.37
N GLU A 58 -6.06 2.63 -9.55
CA GLU A 58 -6.48 3.88 -10.24
C GLU A 58 -7.58 4.63 -9.47
N HIS A 59 -8.62 3.93 -8.99
CA HIS A 59 -9.65 4.53 -8.15
C HIS A 59 -9.08 5.06 -6.83
N MET A 60 -8.07 4.39 -6.25
CA MET A 60 -7.39 4.85 -5.06
C MET A 60 -6.37 5.95 -5.34
N ALA A 61 -5.77 6.03 -6.51
CA ALA A 61 -5.01 7.22 -6.94
C ALA A 61 -5.93 8.44 -7.08
N ALA A 62 -7.09 8.25 -7.68
CA ALA A 62 -8.12 9.27 -7.78
C ALA A 62 -8.72 9.67 -6.41
N GLN A 63 -8.90 8.73 -5.49
CA GLN A 63 -9.39 8.99 -4.12
C GLN A 63 -8.32 9.52 -3.16
N ALA A 64 -7.05 9.13 -3.31
CA ALA A 64 -5.96 9.66 -2.49
C ALA A 64 -5.70 11.14 -2.79
N ASN A 65 -5.93 11.57 -4.04
CA ASN A 65 -5.99 13.00 -4.38
C ASN A 65 -7.19 13.73 -3.72
N LYS A 66 -8.16 12.99 -3.16
CA LYS A 66 -9.40 13.51 -2.57
C LYS A 66 -9.59 13.28 -1.06
N GLY A 67 -8.78 12.45 -0.39
CA GLY A 67 -8.90 12.24 1.05
C GLY A 67 -8.30 10.92 1.53
N MET A 68 -7.05 10.99 2.00
CA MET A 68 -6.22 9.87 2.44
C MET A 68 -6.58 9.31 3.83
N ASN A 69 -7.86 9.01 4.09
CA ASN A 69 -8.33 8.51 5.40
C ASN A 69 -8.90 7.08 5.36
N ALA A 70 -9.39 6.56 4.21
CA ALA A 70 -10.20 5.34 4.20
C ALA A 70 -9.46 4.02 3.93
N ALA A 71 -8.25 4.04 3.35
CA ALA A 71 -7.66 2.81 2.77
C ALA A 71 -6.87 1.94 3.77
N TRP A 72 -6.46 2.50 4.92
CA TRP A 72 -5.53 1.82 5.84
C TRP A 72 -5.82 2.07 7.33
N GLY A 73 -6.95 2.71 7.64
CA GLY A 73 -7.32 3.06 9.01
C GLY A 73 -8.82 3.33 9.12
N ALA A 74 -9.60 2.27 9.23
CA ALA A 74 -10.90 2.33 9.86
C ALA A 74 -11.05 1.03 10.66
N GLU A 75 -10.71 1.18 11.95
CA GLU A 75 -10.99 0.31 13.10
C GLU A 75 -10.25 -1.04 13.19
#